data_AF-A0A1A3D297-F1
#
_entry.id   AF-A0A1A3D297-F1
#
_cell.length_a   1.000
_cell.length_b   1.000
_cell.length_c   1.000
_cell.angle_alpha   90.00
_cell.angle_beta   90.00
_cell.angle_gamma   90.00
#
_symmetry.space_group_name_H-M   'P 1'
#
loop_
_entity.id
_entity.type
_entity.pdbx_description
1 polymer ?
#
loop_
_entity_poly.entity_id
_entity_poly.type
_entity_poly.pdbx_seq_one_letter_code
_entity_poly.pdbx_strand_id
1 'polypeptide(L)' 'SNGGRLVGGGGTGGAGGDGLGTTGGDGGNGGSAGLIGNGGNGGNRGIGVPNGNPGTGGAAGLFGLSGVNGT' A
#
# COMPACT_ATOMS: atom_id res chain seq x y z
N SER A 1 -15.33 -15.58 -7.01
CA SER A 1 -14.23 -16.44 -7.49
C SER A 1 -13.04 -15.56 -7.81
N ASN A 2 -11.96 -15.66 -7.02
CA ASN A 2 -10.65 -15.13 -7.42
C ASN A 2 -10.08 -16.09 -8.45
N GLY A 3 -10.61 -16.11 -9.67
CA GLY A 3 -9.88 -16.68 -10.80
C GLY A 3 -8.56 -15.92 -10.83
N GLY A 4 -7.48 -16.58 -10.42
CA GLY A 4 -6.19 -15.93 -10.20
C GLY A 4 -5.91 -15.07 -11.40
N ARG A 5 -5.92 -13.74 -11.21
CA ARG A 5 -5.75 -12.81 -12.33
C ARG A 5 -4.37 -13.11 -12.90
N LEU A 6 -4.35 -13.76 -14.06
CA LEU A 6 -3.09 -14.17 -14.69
C LEU A 6 -2.20 -12.94 -14.90
N VAL A 7 -2.84 -11.79 -15.17
CA VAL A 7 -2.21 -10.48 -15.25
C VAL A 7 -2.99 -9.47 -14.42
N GLY A 8 -2.30 -8.71 -13.57
CA GLY A 8 -2.87 -7.59 -12.83
C GLY A 8 -1.98 -7.11 -11.70
N GLY A 9 -1.67 -5.81 -11.71
CA GLY A 9 -0.97 -5.18 -10.59
C GLY A 9 -1.86 -5.01 -9.36
N GLY A 10 -1.21 -4.92 -8.21
CA GLY A 10 -1.84 -4.53 -6.96
C GLY A 10 -2.16 -3.04 -6.92
N GLY A 11 -3.29 -2.66 -6.33
CA GLY A 11 -3.66 -1.26 -6.15
C GLY A 11 -2.77 -0.58 -5.10
N THR A 12 -2.47 0.71 -5.28
CA THR A 12 -1.73 1.49 -4.28
C THR A 12 -2.57 1.71 -3.03
N GLY A 13 -1.93 1.63 -1.87
CA GLY A 13 -2.53 2.02 -0.60
C GLY A 13 -2.84 3.50 -0.55
N GLY A 14 -3.96 3.87 0.07
CA GLY A 14 -4.34 5.27 0.27
C GLY A 14 -3.44 5.97 1.29
N ALA A 15 -3.24 7.28 1.14
CA ALA A 15 -2.52 8.06 2.14
C ALA A 15 -3.31 8.16 3.46
N GLY A 16 -2.59 8.18 4.57
CA GLY A 16 -3.14 8.53 5.88
C GLY A 16 -3.49 10.02 5.94
N GLY A 17 -4.56 10.36 6.64
CA GLY A 17 -4.99 11.75 6.81
C GLY A 17 -4.18 12.50 7.88
N ASP A 18 -3.93 13.79 7.67
CA ASP A 18 -3.25 14.63 8.65
C ASP A 18 -4.14 14.94 9.86
N GLY A 19 -3.56 14.91 11.05
CA GLY A 19 -4.22 15.24 12.32
C GLY A 19 -3.67 16.54 12.91
N LEU A 20 -4.45 17.61 12.87
CA LEU A 20 -4.06 18.87 13.52
C LEU A 20 -4.28 18.78 15.04
N GLY A 21 -3.20 18.55 15.78
CA GLY A 21 -3.23 18.39 17.24
C GLY A 21 -3.67 17.01 17.72
N THR A 22 -3.85 16.06 16.80
CA THR A 22 -4.17 14.65 17.07
C THR A 22 -3.17 13.74 16.35
N THR A 23 -3.25 12.44 16.62
CA THR A 23 -2.49 11.45 15.85
C THR A 23 -2.83 11.53 14.36
N GLY A 24 -1.82 11.44 13.50
CA GLY A 24 -2.00 11.31 12.05
C GLY A 24 -2.49 9.91 11.67
N GLY A 25 -3.28 9.78 10.61
CA GLY A 25 -3.79 8.50 10.13
C GLY A 25 -2.69 7.61 9.55
N ASP A 26 -2.86 6.30 9.67
CA ASP A 26 -1.97 5.34 9.02
C ASP A 26 -2.16 5.35 7.50
N GLY A 27 -1.07 5.16 6.76
CA GLY A 27 -1.11 4.87 5.34
C GLY A 27 -1.68 3.46 5.08
N GLY A 28 -2.52 3.33 4.07
CA GLY A 28 -3.07 2.04 3.66
C GLY A 28 -2.01 1.13 3.05
N ASN A 29 -2.16 -0.18 3.22
CA ASN A 29 -1.28 -1.14 2.56
C ASN A 29 -1.55 -1.21 1.06
N GLY A 30 -0.50 -1.41 0.28
CA GLY A 30 -0.62 -1.75 -1.13
C GLY A 30 -1.20 -3.15 -1.32
N GLY A 31 -2.03 -3.32 -2.35
CA GLY A 31 -2.59 -4.60 -2.73
C GLY A 31 -1.56 -5.53 -3.35
N SER A 32 -1.79 -6.84 -3.24
CA SER A 32 -0.98 -7.85 -3.94
C SER A 32 -1.34 -7.93 -5.42
N ALA A 33 -0.37 -8.33 -6.24
CA ALA A 33 -0.58 -8.63 -7.64
C ALA A 33 -1.18 -10.04 -7.89
N GLY A 34 -1.63 -10.24 -9.13
CA GLY A 34 -1.87 -11.56 -9.71
C GLY A 34 -0.55 -12.29 -10.07
N LEU A 35 -0.60 -13.32 -10.92
CA LEU A 35 0.61 -14.11 -11.25
C LEU A 35 1.68 -13.27 -11.98
N ILE A 36 1.25 -12.42 -12.91
CA ILE A 36 2.10 -11.47 -13.63
C ILE A 36 1.62 -10.06 -13.25
N GLY A 37 2.45 -9.32 -12.53
CA GLY A 37 2.11 -7.98 -12.07
C GLY A 37 2.91 -7.54 -10.85
N ASN A 38 3.05 -6.23 -10.72
CA ASN A 38 3.72 -5.63 -9.57
C ASN A 38 2.73 -5.45 -8.41
N GLY A 39 3.19 -5.66 -7.18
CA GLY A 39 2.45 -5.25 -6.00
C GLY A 39 2.25 -3.73 -5.97
N GLY A 40 1.19 -3.28 -5.33
CA GLY A 40 0.94 -1.85 -5.14
C GLY A 40 1.83 -1.27 -4.05
N ASN A 41 2.23 -0.01 -4.16
CA ASN A 41 2.95 0.66 -3.09
C ASN A 41 2.03 0.91 -1.88
N GLY A 42 2.60 0.90 -0.68
CA GLY A 42 1.92 1.38 0.51
C GLY A 42 1.71 2.90 0.46
N GLY A 43 0.66 3.36 1.12
CA GLY A 43 0.37 4.78 1.27
C GLY A 43 1.27 5.44 2.31
N ASN A 44 1.56 6.72 2.10
CA ASN A 44 2.27 7.52 3.08
C ASN A 44 1.42 7.71 4.33
N ARG A 45 2.07 7.86 5.47
CA ARG A 45 1.39 8.19 6.73
C ARG A 45 0.93 9.63 6.76
N GLY A 46 -0.14 9.88 7.50
CA GLY A 46 -0.56 11.23 7.85
C GLY A 46 0.35 11.84 8.92
N ILE A 47 0.53 13.15 8.84
CA ILE A 47 1.29 13.94 9.82
C ILE A 47 0.39 14.31 11.00
N GLY A 48 0.91 14.17 12.22
CA GLY A 48 0.20 14.47 13.46
C GLY A 48 1.07 14.35 14.70
N VAL A 49 0.46 14.31 15.89
CA VAL A 49 1.16 14.22 17.18
C VAL A 49 0.67 13.00 17.98
N PRO A 50 1.25 11.79 17.76
CA PRO A 50 2.32 11.47 16.81
C PRO A 50 1.81 11.31 15.37
N ASN A 51 2.74 11.25 14.42
CA ASN A 51 2.42 10.86 13.06
C ASN A 51 1.85 9.43 13.01
N GLY A 52 1.10 9.10 11.95
CA GLY A 52 0.70 7.73 11.67
C GLY A 52 1.87 6.84 11.25
N ASN A 53 1.57 5.58 10.95
CA ASN A 53 2.48 4.60 10.38
C ASN A 53 2.37 4.56 8.86
N PRO A 54 3.47 4.38 8.11
CA PRO A 54 3.40 4.17 6.68
C PRO A 54 2.77 2.81 6.36
N GLY A 55 2.04 2.74 5.25
CA GLY A 55 1.50 1.49 4.73
C GLY A 55 2.59 0.59 4.16
N THR A 56 2.39 -0.72 4.26
CA THR A 56 3.31 -1.70 3.67
C THR A 56 3.06 -1.84 2.18
N GLY A 57 4.12 -2.03 1.39
CA GLY A 57 4.00 -2.44 -0.01
C GLY A 57 3.37 -3.82 -0.16
N GLY A 58 2.60 -4.01 -1.24
CA GLY A 58 1.97 -5.27 -1.57
C GLY A 58 2.94 -6.26 -2.23
N ALA A 59 2.64 -7.55 -2.13
CA ALA A 59 3.47 -8.60 -2.74
C ALA A 59 3.35 -8.60 -4.27
N ALA A 60 4.45 -8.91 -4.95
CA ALA A 60 4.49 -9.15 -6.38
C ALA A 60 3.81 -10.47 -6.78
N GLY A 61 3.50 -10.58 -8.08
CA GLY A 61 3.34 -11.87 -8.74
C GLY A 61 4.66 -12.60 -8.91
N LEU A 62 4.61 -13.80 -9.49
CA LEU A 62 5.81 -14.55 -9.88
C LEU A 62 6.69 -13.74 -10.84
N PHE A 63 6.04 -12.99 -11.74
CA PHE A 63 6.70 -12.08 -12.67
C PHE A 63 6.24 -10.65 -12.39
N GLY A 64 6.92 -10.00 -11.45
CA GLY A 64 6.71 -8.61 -11.08
C GLY A 64 7.62 -8.19 -9.94
N LEU A 65 7.51 -6.92 -9.56
CA LEU A 65 8.19 -6.36 -8.40
C LEU A 65 7.22 -6.15 -7.25
N SER A 66 7.72 -6.32 -6.02
CA SER A 66 6.93 -5.98 -4.83
C SER A 66 6.76 -4.47 -4.75
N GLY A 67 5.63 -4.04 -4.19
CA GLY A 67 5.43 -2.64 -3.87
C GLY A 67 6.40 -2.18 -2.78
N VAL A 68 6.70 -0.90 -2.77
CA VAL A 68 7.49 -0.28 -1.71
C VAL A 68 6.59 0.18 -0.56
N ASN A 69 7.13 0.25 0.65
CA ASN A 69 6.44 0.85 1.78
C ASN A 69 6.28 2.37 1.56
N GLY A 70 5.21 2.94 2.11
CA GLY A 70 5.03 4.38 2.17
C GLY A 70 6.04 5.05 3.10
N THR A 71 6.00 6.38 3.12
CA THR A 71 6.83 7.22 4.00
C THR A 71 6.05 7.86 5.13
#